data_AF-A0A9W8KLJ3-F1
#
_entry.id   AF-A0A9W8KLJ3-F1
#
_cell.length_a   1.000
_cell.length_b   1.000
_cell.length_c   1.000
_cell.angle_alpha   90.00
_cell.angle_beta   90.00
_cell.angle_gamma   90.00
#
_symmetry.space_group_name_H-M   'P 1'
#
loop_
_entity.id
_entity.type
_entity.pdbx_description
1 polymer ?
#
loop_
_entity_poly.entity_id
_entity_poly.type
_entity_poly.pdbx_seq_one_letter_code
_entity_poly.pdbx_strand_id
1 'polypeptide(L)'
;MVRPARKVNIVKKRTKPFVRVQSDRFKRVPTSWRRPVGIDSRTRRRFKGTRPHAKIGYGSNKKTRFLLPDGFRKFTVHNKKDLESLVMLNRTYAAEIAHDIGAKKRVELIERAKQLSIKVINPDARIRSVEN
;
A
#
# COMPACT_ATOMS: atom_id res chain seq x y z
N MET A 1 17.05 13.69 -7.26
CA MET A 1 15.91 12.85 -6.79
C MET A 1 16.20 11.40 -7.11
N VAL A 2 16.05 10.47 -6.15
CA VAL A 2 16.39 9.05 -6.33
C VAL A 2 15.47 8.42 -7.36
N ARG A 3 16.06 7.78 -8.39
CA ARG A 3 15.31 7.12 -9.48
C ARG A 3 15.24 5.60 -9.24
N PRO A 4 14.09 4.96 -9.53
CA PRO A 4 13.95 3.53 -9.36
C PRO A 4 14.91 2.78 -10.32
N ALA A 5 15.35 1.58 -9.93
CA ALA A 5 16.21 0.76 -10.76
C ALA A 5 15.52 0.32 -12.06
N ARG A 6 14.22 0.01 -11.99
CA ARG A 6 13.40 -0.39 -13.14
C ARG A 6 11.99 0.19 -13.03
N LYS A 7 11.53 0.85 -14.08
CA LYS A 7 10.14 1.27 -14.22
C LYS A 7 9.40 0.24 -15.08
N VAL A 8 8.35 -0.36 -14.54
CA VAL A 8 7.50 -1.34 -15.24
C VAL A 8 6.09 -0.79 -15.30
N ASN A 9 5.41 -0.91 -16.44
CA ASN A 9 4.01 -0.52 -16.55
C ASN A 9 3.13 -1.43 -15.66
N ILE A 10 2.39 -0.84 -14.73
CA ILE A 10 1.59 -1.58 -13.75
C ILE A 10 0.17 -1.76 -14.31
N VAL A 11 -0.12 -2.94 -14.83
CA VAL A 11 -1.48 -3.32 -15.24
C VAL A 11 -2.23 -3.91 -14.05
N LYS A 12 -3.26 -3.21 -13.56
CA LYS A 12 -4.18 -3.73 -12.53
C LYS A 12 -5.37 -4.41 -13.21
N LYS A 13 -5.53 -5.72 -13.00
CA LYS A 13 -6.66 -6.50 -13.53
C LYS A 13 -8.02 -6.05 -12.99
N ARG A 14 -8.03 -5.48 -11.79
CA ARG A 14 -9.21 -4.91 -11.15
C ARG A 14 -8.78 -3.79 -10.21
N THR A 15 -9.45 -2.65 -10.32
CA THR A 15 -9.25 -1.49 -9.45
C THR A 15 -10.30 -1.40 -8.35
N LYS A 16 -11.56 -1.76 -8.66
CA LYS A 16 -12.66 -1.76 -7.70
C LYS A 16 -12.43 -2.79 -6.57
N PRO A 17 -12.66 -2.43 -5.30
CA PRO A 17 -12.55 -3.39 -4.20
C PRO A 17 -13.58 -4.53 -4.34
N PHE A 18 -13.31 -5.63 -3.65
CA PHE A 18 -14.31 -6.67 -3.41
C PHE A 18 -15.12 -6.24 -2.20
N VAL A 19 -16.41 -6.02 -2.41
CA VAL A 19 -17.30 -5.47 -1.40
C VAL A 19 -18.32 -6.53 -1.00
N ARG A 20 -18.62 -6.63 0.29
CA ARG A 20 -19.61 -7.57 0.82
C ARG A 20 -21.00 -7.32 0.22
N VAL A 21 -21.77 -8.38 0.03
CA VAL A 21 -23.16 -8.30 -0.43
C VAL A 21 -24.00 -7.57 0.63
N GLN A 22 -24.90 -6.68 0.19
CA GLN A 22 -25.82 -5.88 1.01
C GLN A 22 -25.16 -4.85 1.97
N SER A 23 -23.83 -4.64 1.90
CA SER A 23 -23.18 -3.58 2.68
C SER A 23 -23.60 -2.17 2.25
N ASP A 24 -24.14 -2.04 1.04
CA ASP A 24 -24.74 -0.81 0.51
C ASP A 24 -26.08 -0.47 1.17
N ARG A 25 -26.81 -1.48 1.66
CA ARG A 25 -28.14 -1.30 2.25
C ARG A 25 -28.10 -1.21 3.78
N PHE A 26 -27.20 -1.95 4.42
CA PHE A 26 -27.17 -2.06 5.88
C PHE A 26 -25.87 -1.52 6.46
N LYS A 27 -25.96 -0.47 7.29
CA LYS A 27 -24.81 0.10 8.02
C LYS A 27 -24.09 -0.94 8.90
N ARG A 28 -24.84 -1.88 9.50
CA ARG A 28 -24.29 -2.98 10.31
C ARG A 28 -23.44 -3.98 9.50
N VAL A 29 -23.58 -4.02 8.18
CA VAL A 29 -22.83 -4.93 7.31
C VAL A 29 -21.62 -4.18 6.76
N PRO A 30 -20.39 -4.50 7.19
CA PRO A 30 -19.21 -3.78 6.73
C PRO A 30 -18.93 -4.07 5.25
N THR A 31 -18.24 -3.14 4.59
CA THR A 31 -17.84 -3.25 3.18
C THR A 31 -16.77 -4.32 2.94
N SER A 32 -16.03 -4.72 3.97
CA SER A 32 -14.98 -5.76 3.92
C SER A 32 -15.52 -7.08 3.38
N TRP A 33 -14.86 -7.63 2.35
CA TRP A 33 -15.27 -8.86 1.70
C TRP A 33 -15.36 -10.05 2.66
N ARG A 34 -16.48 -10.75 2.62
CA ARG A 34 -16.70 -12.04 3.28
C ARG A 34 -17.34 -13.00 2.27
N ARG A 35 -16.88 -14.26 2.27
CA ARG A 35 -17.44 -15.28 1.39
C ARG A 35 -18.89 -15.55 1.80
N PRO A 36 -19.89 -15.43 0.90
CA PRO A 36 -21.26 -15.77 1.21
C PRO A 36 -21.42 -17.28 1.40
N VAL A 37 -22.03 -17.70 2.51
CA VAL A 37 -22.20 -19.12 2.88
C VAL A 37 -23.61 -19.62 2.57
N GLY A 38 -24.64 -18.79 2.75
CA GLY A 38 -26.05 -19.18 2.61
C GLY A 38 -26.41 -19.79 1.25
N ILE A 39 -27.26 -20.84 1.29
CA ILE A 39 -27.60 -21.64 0.11
C ILE A 39 -28.31 -20.83 -0.97
N ASP A 40 -29.12 -19.82 -0.60
CA ASP A 40 -29.88 -18.98 -1.54
C ASP A 40 -29.13 -17.72 -2.00
N SER A 41 -27.89 -17.54 -1.55
CA SER A 41 -27.10 -16.40 -1.99
C SER A 41 -26.85 -16.45 -3.49
N ARG A 42 -27.44 -15.49 -4.22
CA ARG A 42 -27.22 -15.32 -5.66
C ARG A 42 -25.75 -15.11 -6.01
N THR A 43 -25.02 -14.42 -5.13
CA THR A 43 -23.58 -14.19 -5.28
C THR A 43 -22.80 -15.49 -5.12
N ARG A 44 -23.12 -16.33 -4.11
CA ARG A 44 -22.52 -17.65 -3.93
C ARG A 44 -22.70 -18.54 -5.16
N ARG A 45 -23.90 -18.54 -5.74
CA ARG A 45 -24.26 -19.27 -6.98
C ARG A 45 -23.70 -18.63 -8.25
N ARG A 46 -23.03 -17.46 -8.15
CA ARG A 46 -22.37 -16.73 -9.26
C ARG A 46 -23.31 -16.29 -10.39
N PHE A 47 -24.55 -15.91 -10.08
CA PHE A 47 -25.43 -15.33 -11.10
C PHE A 47 -24.84 -14.06 -11.72
N LYS A 48 -25.06 -13.87 -13.02
CA LYS A 48 -24.67 -12.65 -13.75
C LYS A 48 -25.30 -11.41 -13.10
N GLY A 49 -24.57 -10.30 -13.08
CA GLY A 49 -24.99 -9.04 -12.45
C GLY A 49 -24.80 -8.98 -10.93
N THR A 50 -24.40 -10.07 -10.28
CA THR A 50 -24.03 -10.04 -8.86
C THR A 50 -22.58 -9.61 -8.63
N ARG A 51 -22.24 -9.25 -7.38
CA ARG A 51 -20.89 -8.83 -7.00
C ARG A 51 -19.90 -9.97 -7.27
N PRO A 52 -18.73 -9.72 -7.89
CA PRO A 52 -17.77 -10.77 -8.20
C PRO A 52 -17.11 -11.29 -6.93
N HIS A 53 -16.76 -12.58 -6.94
CA HIS A 53 -15.96 -13.18 -5.87
C HIS A 53 -14.49 -12.81 -5.99
N ALA A 54 -13.82 -12.64 -4.85
CA ALA A 54 -12.36 -12.62 -4.79
C ALA A 54 -11.81 -14.00 -5.23
N LYS A 55 -10.93 -14.00 -6.25
CA LYS A 55 -10.33 -15.20 -6.85
C LYS A 55 -8.88 -14.94 -7.24
N ILE A 56 -8.09 -16.01 -7.34
CA ILE A 56 -6.66 -15.97 -7.74
C ILE A 56 -6.48 -15.34 -9.13
N GLY A 57 -7.45 -15.51 -10.05
CA GLY A 57 -7.40 -14.92 -11.40
C GLY A 57 -7.25 -13.39 -11.42
N TYR A 58 -7.71 -12.69 -10.38
CA TYR A 58 -7.54 -11.24 -10.22
C TYR A 58 -6.14 -10.84 -9.73
N GLY A 59 -5.29 -11.80 -9.36
CA GLY A 59 -3.92 -11.56 -8.94
C GLY A 59 -3.10 -10.82 -9.99
N SER A 60 -2.41 -9.76 -9.57
CA SER A 60 -1.49 -8.99 -10.40
C SER A 60 -0.22 -9.79 -10.74
N ASN A 61 0.52 -9.36 -11.76
CA ASN A 61 1.79 -9.96 -12.13
C ASN A 61 2.75 -9.98 -10.92
N LYS A 62 3.43 -11.10 -10.68
CA LYS A 62 4.39 -11.28 -9.59
C LYS A 62 5.45 -10.18 -9.56
N LYS A 63 5.93 -9.72 -10.71
CA LYS A 63 6.96 -8.66 -10.82
C LYS A 63 6.46 -7.29 -10.31
N THR A 64 5.19 -6.96 -10.57
CA THR A 64 4.57 -5.67 -10.22
C THR A 64 3.77 -5.71 -8.91
N ARG A 65 3.76 -6.86 -8.22
CA ARG A 65 3.06 -7.01 -6.94
C ARG A 65 3.74 -6.13 -5.90
N PHE A 66 2.94 -5.37 -5.14
CA PHE A 66 3.41 -4.41 -4.12
C PHE A 66 4.28 -3.26 -4.65
N LEU A 67 4.27 -3.01 -5.96
CA LEU A 67 4.96 -1.87 -6.58
C LEU A 67 4.05 -0.64 -6.54
N LEU A 68 4.62 0.49 -6.13
CA LEU A 68 4.02 1.82 -6.17
C LEU A 68 4.07 2.38 -7.60
N PRO A 69 3.18 3.32 -7.97
CA PRO A 69 3.18 3.94 -9.30
C PRO A 69 4.50 4.62 -9.69
N ASP A 70 5.29 5.03 -8.69
CA ASP A 70 6.59 5.68 -8.87
C ASP A 70 7.74 4.70 -9.20
N GLY A 71 7.49 3.39 -9.16
CA GLY A 71 8.46 2.34 -9.46
C GLY A 71 9.08 1.67 -8.24
N PHE A 72 8.85 2.17 -7.03
CA PHE A 72 9.43 1.62 -5.80
C PHE A 72 8.51 0.61 -5.12
N ARG A 73 9.06 -0.19 -4.20
CA ARG A 73 8.29 -0.98 -3.24
C ARG A 73 8.27 -0.25 -1.91
N LYS A 74 7.14 -0.32 -1.21
CA LYS A 74 6.98 0.34 0.09
C LYS A 74 7.67 -0.47 1.19
N PHE A 75 8.47 0.19 2.03
CA PHE A 75 9.03 -0.38 3.25
C PHE A 75 8.73 0.54 4.44
N THR A 76 8.12 0.01 5.49
CA THR A 76 7.74 0.80 6.67
C THR A 76 8.90 0.86 7.66
N VAL A 77 9.35 2.06 7.99
CA VAL A 77 10.52 2.37 8.83
C VAL A 77 10.07 2.86 10.19
N HIS A 78 10.62 2.26 11.27
CA HIS A 78 10.34 2.63 12.66
C HIS A 78 11.53 3.34 13.33
N ASN A 79 12.75 3.11 12.84
CA ASN A 79 13.97 3.62 13.47
C ASN A 79 15.10 3.86 12.44
N LYS A 80 16.26 4.37 12.89
CA LYS A 80 17.42 4.66 12.03
C LYS A 80 18.07 3.39 11.45
N LYS A 81 18.10 2.28 12.20
CA LYS A 81 18.67 0.99 11.74
C LYS A 81 17.86 0.41 10.57
N ASP A 82 16.54 0.62 10.59
CA ASP A 82 15.67 0.22 9.49
C ASP A 82 16.04 0.95 8.19
N LEU A 83 16.45 2.23 8.25
CA LEU A 83 16.97 2.95 7.08
C LEU A 83 18.30 2.39 6.58
N GLU A 84 19.17 1.98 7.48
CA GLU A 84 20.47 1.40 7.12
C GLU A 84 20.30 0.06 6.39
N SER A 85 19.29 -0.73 6.77
CA SER A 85 18.94 -1.95 6.05
C SER A 85 18.52 -1.72 4.59
N LEU A 86 18.05 -0.50 4.27
CA LEU A 86 17.62 -0.11 2.93
C LEU A 86 18.77 0.42 2.04
N VAL A 87 19.98 0.61 2.57
CA VAL A 87 21.10 1.20 1.81
C VAL A 87 21.41 0.42 0.53
N MET A 88 21.48 -0.91 0.62
CA MET A 88 21.72 -1.77 -0.54
C MET A 88 20.54 -1.81 -1.52
N LEU A 89 19.35 -1.42 -1.07
CA LEU A 89 18.08 -1.56 -1.80
C LEU A 89 17.41 -0.21 -2.12
N ASN A 90 18.16 0.88 -2.01
CA ASN A 90 17.68 2.27 -2.11
C ASN A 90 16.98 2.61 -3.44
N ARG A 91 17.31 1.91 -4.54
CA ARG A 91 16.68 2.07 -5.86
C ARG A 91 15.48 1.14 -6.10
N THR A 92 15.22 0.20 -5.19
CA THR A 92 14.10 -0.75 -5.29
C THR A 92 13.01 -0.44 -4.29
N TYR A 93 13.39 0.01 -3.09
CA TYR A 93 12.46 0.32 -2.00
C TYR A 93 12.46 1.81 -1.67
N ALA A 94 11.30 2.30 -1.29
CA ALA A 94 11.11 3.63 -0.72
C ALA A 94 10.65 3.48 0.73
N ALA A 95 11.16 4.34 1.60
CA ALA A 95 10.84 4.38 3.01
C ALA A 95 9.49 5.08 3.23
N GLU A 96 8.62 4.44 3.99
CA GLU A 96 7.43 5.05 4.60
C GLU A 96 7.69 5.12 6.10
N ILE A 97 7.77 6.33 6.64
CA ILE A 97 7.98 6.51 8.07
C ILE A 97 6.67 6.15 8.80
N ALA A 98 6.77 5.23 9.76
CA ALA A 98 5.63 4.69 10.48
C ALA A 98 4.81 5.77 11.24
N HIS A 99 3.55 5.45 11.52
CA HIS A 99 2.56 6.39 12.07
C HIS A 99 2.77 6.69 13.57
N ASP A 100 3.51 5.85 14.28
CA ASP A 100 3.82 5.93 15.71
C ASP A 100 4.95 6.92 16.00
N ILE A 101 5.83 7.19 15.02
CA ILE A 101 6.96 8.10 15.17
C ILE A 101 6.49 9.57 15.30
N GLY A 102 6.93 10.23 16.38
CA GLY A 102 6.70 11.65 16.64
C GLY A 102 7.60 12.58 15.82
N ALA A 103 7.20 13.86 15.68
CA ALA A 103 7.80 14.84 14.77
C ALA A 103 9.32 14.96 14.87
N LYS A 104 9.88 15.14 16.07
CA LYS A 104 11.34 15.26 16.30
C LYS A 104 12.13 14.11 15.69
N LYS A 105 11.71 12.86 15.94
CA LYS A 105 12.37 11.67 15.38
C LYS A 105 12.21 11.58 13.86
N ARG A 106 11.13 12.12 13.30
CA ARG A 106 10.92 12.13 11.84
C ARG A 106 11.93 13.05 11.15
N VAL A 107 12.21 14.23 11.71
CA VAL A 107 13.24 15.16 11.18
C VAL A 107 14.59 14.45 11.08
N GLU A 108 15.01 13.78 12.16
CA GLU A 108 16.27 13.02 12.18
C GLU A 108 16.29 11.87 11.16
N LEU A 109 15.17 11.15 10.99
CA LEU A 109 15.05 10.07 10.00
C LEU A 109 15.08 10.61 8.57
N ILE A 110 14.45 11.76 8.32
CA ILE A 110 14.43 12.40 7.00
C ILE A 110 15.84 12.86 6.63
N GLU A 111 16.55 13.50 7.56
CA GLU A 111 17.93 13.92 7.35
C GLU A 111 18.83 12.71 7.06
N ARG A 112 18.72 11.64 7.86
CA ARG A 112 19.45 10.40 7.62
C ARG A 112 19.10 9.76 6.28
N ALA A 113 17.83 9.75 5.89
CA ALA A 113 17.40 9.20 4.60
C ALA A 113 17.95 10.02 3.41
N LYS A 114 18.06 11.35 3.55
CA LYS A 114 18.72 12.22 2.56
C LYS A 114 20.20 11.85 2.38
N GLN A 115 20.93 11.64 3.49
CA GLN A 115 22.34 11.22 3.45
C GLN A 115 22.50 9.88 2.72
N LEU A 116 21.63 8.91 3.01
CA LEU A 116 21.67 7.57 2.41
C LEU A 116 21.08 7.51 0.99
N SER A 117 20.62 8.64 0.44
CA SER A 117 19.93 8.71 -0.85
C SER A 117 18.76 7.72 -0.94
N ILE A 118 17.95 7.64 0.12
CA ILE A 118 16.73 6.82 0.18
C ILE A 118 15.53 7.73 -0.06
N LYS A 119 14.61 7.29 -0.92
CA LYS A 119 13.35 8.02 -1.16
C LYS A 119 12.40 7.82 0.01
N VAL A 120 11.90 8.90 0.59
CA VAL A 120 10.83 8.89 1.61
C VAL A 120 9.49 9.24 0.95
N ILE A 121 8.44 8.46 1.22
CA ILE A 121 7.09 8.63 0.63
C ILE A 121 6.31 9.75 1.31
N ASN A 122 6.47 9.88 2.63
CA ASN A 122 5.70 10.79 3.49
C ASN A 122 6.61 11.75 4.27
N PRO A 123 7.45 12.58 3.62
CA PRO A 123 8.38 13.47 4.31
C PRO A 123 7.65 14.44 5.25
N ASP A 124 6.60 15.11 4.78
CA ASP A 124 5.95 16.20 5.52
C ASP A 124 4.92 15.75 6.56
N ALA A 125 4.67 14.44 6.68
CA ALA A 125 3.61 13.95 7.57
C ALA A 125 3.97 14.24 9.05
N ARG A 126 3.02 14.81 9.80
CA ARG A 126 3.13 15.17 11.25
C ARG A 126 4.17 16.23 11.60
N ILE A 127 4.84 16.85 10.62
CA ILE A 127 5.73 18.00 10.85
C ILE A 127 4.87 19.26 10.71
N ARG A 128 4.81 20.12 11.73
CA ARG A 128 4.15 21.43 11.63
C ARG A 128 5.13 22.38 10.94
N SER A 129 4.62 23.29 10.10
CA SER A 129 5.38 24.19 9.22
C SER A 129 6.38 25.14 9.90
N VAL A 130 6.47 25.16 11.23
CA VAL A 130 7.34 26.07 12.00
C VAL A 130 8.74 25.49 12.25
N GLU A 131 8.94 24.18 12.01
CA GLU A 131 10.21 23.46 12.26
C GLU A 131 10.97 23.09 10.96
N ASN A 132 10.58 23.64 9.81
CA ASN A 132 11.14 23.31 8.49
C ASN A 132 12.19 24.33 8.03
#